data_AF-A0A410P3T1-F1
#
_entry.id   AF-A0A410P3T1-F1
#
_cell.length_a   1.000
_cell.length_b   1.000
_cell.length_c   1.000
_cell.angle_alpha   90.00
_cell.angle_beta   90.00
_cell.angle_gamma   90.00
#
_symmetry.space_group_name_H-M   'P 1'
#
loop_
_entity.id
_entity.type
_entity.pdbx_description
1 polymer ?
#
loop_
_entity_poly.entity_id
_entity_poly.type
_entity_poly.pdbx_seq_one_letter_code
_entity_poly.pdbx_strand_id
1 'polypeptide(L)' 'MKTYTMTETAKKLGVHRQTMINWIRKGWVKPKRDYKDWPVFTDECIAKIKEWRETLKDTNEGSVIHKS' A
#
# COMPACT_ATOMS: atom_id res chain seq x y z
N MET A 1 -6.94 1.74 -19.01
CA MET A 1 -6.61 1.81 -17.57
C MET A 1 -5.44 0.87 -17.30
N LYS A 2 -4.32 1.33 -16.74
CA LYS A 2 -3.20 0.43 -16.44
C LYS A 2 -3.44 -0.27 -15.10
N THR A 3 -3.19 -1.58 -15.06
CA THR A 3 -3.28 -2.41 -13.87
C THR A 3 -1.90 -2.93 -13.51
N TYR A 4 -1.61 -2.96 -12.22
CA TYR A 4 -0.34 -3.36 -11.66
C TYR A 4 -0.52 -4.56 -10.77
N THR A 5 0.47 -5.43 -10.79
CA THR A 5 0.61 -6.53 -9.85
C THR A 5 1.05 -6.00 -8.49
N MET A 6 0.98 -6.85 -7.46
CA MET A 6 1.45 -6.51 -6.11
C MET A 6 2.93 -6.12 -6.08
N THR A 7 3.77 -6.77 -6.88
CA THR A 7 5.21 -6.48 -6.95
C THR A 7 5.48 -5.13 -7.59
N GLU A 8 4.79 -4.80 -8.68
CA GLU A 8 4.91 -3.49 -9.33
C GLU A 8 4.37 -2.37 -8.47
N THR A 9 3.27 -2.60 -7.78
CA THR A 9 2.67 -1.65 -6.84
C THR A 9 3.61 -1.36 -5.68
N ALA A 10 4.23 -2.39 -5.10
CA ALA A 10 5.23 -2.25 -4.05
C ALA A 10 6.43 -1.41 -4.51
N LYS A 11 6.94 -1.66 -5.73
CA LYS A 11 8.02 -0.87 -6.34
C LYS A 11 7.61 0.60 -6.53
N LYS A 12 6.42 0.86 -7.06
CA LYS A 12 5.89 2.23 -7.25
C LYS A 12 5.73 2.99 -5.93
N LEU A 13 5.32 2.31 -4.88
CA LEU A 13 5.13 2.88 -3.55
C LEU A 13 6.44 2.97 -2.73
N GLY A 14 7.54 2.38 -3.21
CA GLY A 14 8.80 2.32 -2.48
C GLY A 14 8.70 1.49 -1.19
N VAL A 15 7.83 0.48 -1.16
CA VAL A 15 7.63 -0.39 0.01
C VAL A 15 8.00 -1.84 -0.30
N HIS A 16 8.27 -2.63 0.73
CA HIS A 16 8.49 -4.06 0.57
C HIS A 16 7.18 -4.78 0.21
N ARG A 17 7.26 -5.86 -0.59
CA ARG A 17 6.09 -6.68 -0.96
C ARG A 17 5.32 -7.19 0.27
N GLN A 18 6.03 -7.52 1.34
CA GLN A 18 5.41 -7.98 2.60
C GLN A 18 4.53 -6.90 3.25
N THR A 19 4.87 -5.63 3.09
CA THR A 19 4.06 -4.51 3.59
C THR A 19 2.71 -4.46 2.90
N MET A 20 2.69 -4.65 1.57
CA MET A 20 1.43 -4.74 0.81
C MET A 20 0.58 -5.92 1.29
N ILE A 21 1.18 -7.09 1.51
CA ILE A 21 0.47 -8.27 2.05
C ILE A 21 -0.13 -7.95 3.42
N ASN A 22 0.63 -7.32 4.31
CA ASN A 22 0.15 -6.95 5.64
C ASN A 22 -1.01 -5.96 5.58
N TRP A 23 -0.96 -4.97 4.69
CA TRP A 23 -2.06 -4.01 4.50
C TRP A 23 -3.33 -4.67 3.97
N ILE A 24 -3.20 -5.62 3.04
CA ILE A 24 -4.35 -6.40 2.55
C ILE A 24 -4.92 -7.28 3.67
N ARG A 25 -4.06 -7.97 4.42
CA ARG A 25 -4.47 -8.80 5.56
C ARG A 25 -5.18 -8.00 6.66
N LYS A 26 -4.73 -6.78 6.91
CA LYS A 26 -5.38 -5.83 7.85
C LYS A 26 -6.64 -5.18 7.28
N GLY A 27 -6.94 -5.37 5.99
CA GLY A 27 -8.08 -4.76 5.31
C GLY A 27 -7.92 -3.27 5.00
N TRP A 28 -6.73 -2.70 5.21
CA TRP A 28 -6.41 -1.30 4.92
C TRP A 28 -6.38 -1.01 3.42
N VAL A 29 -5.95 -2.01 2.64
CA VAL A 29 -5.94 -1.95 1.18
C VAL A 29 -6.76 -3.11 0.64
N LYS A 30 -7.79 -2.80 -0.16
CA LYS A 30 -8.61 -3.79 -0.85
C LYS A 30 -8.33 -3.74 -2.35
N PRO A 31 -7.47 -4.63 -2.88
CA PRO A 31 -7.23 -4.70 -4.31
C PRO A 31 -8.48 -5.16 -5.03
N LYS A 32 -8.63 -4.71 -6.27
CA LYS A 32 -9.58 -5.36 -7.19
C LYS A 32 -9.02 -6.74 -7.53
N ARG A 33 -9.90 -7.69 -7.84
CA ARG A 33 -9.49 -9.01 -8.32
C ARG A 33 -9.77 -9.13 -9.80
N ASP A 34 -8.87 -9.78 -10.54
CA ASP A 34 -9.09 -10.11 -11.94
C ASP A 34 -9.97 -11.38 -12.08
N TYR A 35 -10.17 -11.84 -13.33
CA TYR A 35 -10.96 -13.04 -13.63
C TYR A 35 -10.34 -14.35 -13.10
N LYS A 36 -9.07 -14.31 -12.68
CA LYS A 36 -8.32 -15.41 -12.08
C LYS A 36 -8.17 -15.26 -10.56
N ASP A 37 -8.92 -14.33 -9.96
CA ASP A 37 -8.89 -14.00 -8.53
C ASP A 37 -7.55 -13.39 -8.05
N TRP A 38 -6.70 -12.89 -8.94
CA TRP A 38 -5.44 -12.23 -8.56
C TRP A 38 -5.64 -10.77 -8.18
N PRO A 39 -4.93 -10.28 -7.15
CA PRO A 39 -5.00 -8.87 -6.75
C PRO A 39 -4.35 -7.98 -7.81
N VAL A 40 -5.15 -7.05 -8.34
CA VAL A 40 -4.76 -6.04 -9.31
C VAL A 40 -5.01 -4.64 -8.75
N PHE A 41 -4.04 -3.75 -9.00
CA PHE A 41 -4.05 -2.37 -8.51
C PHE A 41 -4.11 -1.42 -9.70
N THR A 42 -5.06 -0.50 -9.70
CA THR A 42 -5.12 0.59 -10.70
C THR A 42 -4.27 1.76 -10.25
N ASP A 43 -3.86 2.64 -11.18
CA ASP A 43 -3.14 3.87 -10.82
C ASP A 43 -3.90 4.71 -9.76
N GLU A 44 -5.23 4.79 -9.87
CA GLU A 44 -6.09 5.46 -8.88
C GLU A 44 -6.00 4.83 -7.48
N CYS A 45 -5.95 3.49 -7.42
CA CYS A 45 -5.77 2.78 -6.16
C CYS A 45 -4.40 3.10 -5.54
N ILE A 46 -3.35 3.13 -6.37
CA ILE A 46 -2.00 3.48 -5.94
C ILE A 46 -1.93 4.92 -5.42
N ALA A 47 -2.59 5.87 -6.10
CA ALA A 47 -2.68 7.26 -5.66
C ALA A 47 -3.34 7.37 -4.28
N LYS A 48 -4.49 6.72 -4.07
CA LYS A 48 -5.18 6.68 -2.78
C LYS A 48 -4.33 6.07 -1.66
N ILE A 49 -3.60 4.99 -1.95
CA ILE A 49 -2.68 4.38 -0.97
C ILE A 49 -1.56 5.35 -0.60
N LYS A 50 -1.04 6.09 -1.58
CA LYS A 50 0.00 7.09 -1.35
C LYS A 50 -0.50 8.23 -0.47
N GLU A 51 -1.68 8.79 -0.78
CA GLU A 51 -2.32 9.83 0.03
C GLU A 51 -2.57 9.35 1.46
N TRP A 52 -3.21 8.20 1.63
CA TRP A 52 -3.44 7.59 2.95
C TRP A 52 -2.14 7.39 3.74
N ARG A 53 -1.06 6.94 3.08
CA ARG A 53 0.24 6.78 3.72
C ARG A 53 0.81 8.11 4.23
N GLU A 54 0.63 9.19 3.50
CA GLU A 54 1.09 10.52 3.96
C GLU A 54 0.27 10.98 5.18
N THR A 55 -1.03 10.68 5.24
CA THR A 55 -1.85 10.99 6.45
C THR A 55 -1.37 10.25 7.70
N LEU A 56 -0.81 9.04 7.55
CA LEU A 56 -0.26 8.28 8.67
C LEU A 56 1.06 8.84 9.20
N LYS A 57 1.87 9.49 8.35
CA LYS A 57 3.15 10.07 8.80
C LYS A 57 2.93 11.27 9.71
N ASP A 58 1.91 12.07 9.40
CA ASP A 58 1.52 13.25 10.18
C ASP A 58 1.13 12.88 11.63
N THR A 59 0.60 11.67 11.83
CA THR A 59 0.26 11.16 13.18
C THR A 59 1.47 10.59 13.95
N ASN A 60 2.62 10.36 13.31
CA ASN A 60 3.76 9.65 13.91
C ASN A 60 4.99 10.53 14.21
N GLU A 61 4.88 11.86 14.09
CA GLU A 61 5.90 12.81 14.61
C GLU A 61 5.87 12.95 16.14
N GLY A 62 5.05 12.17 16.85
CA GLY A 62 4.98 12.13 18.31
C GLY A 62 5.72 10.99 19.01
N SER A 63 6.40 10.07 18.31
CA SER A 63 6.94 8.85 18.97
C SER A 63 8.38 8.44 18.63
N VAL A 64 9.22 9.34 18.11
CA VAL A 64 10.68 9.10 18.11
C VAL A 64 11.28 9.63 19.42
N ILE A 65 10.90 9.00 20.54
CA ILE A 65 11.73 8.99 21.74
C ILE A 65 12.23 7.55 21.91
N HIS A 66 13.56 7.45 22.01
CA HIS A 66 14.37 6.29 22.42
C HIS A 66 14.70 5.29 21.32
N LYS A 67 15.81 5.57 20.62
CA LYS A 67 16.78 4.51 20.30
C LYS A 67 17.85 4.55 21.39
N SER A 68 17.97 3.41 22.08
CA SER A 68 19.01 3.05 23.05
C SER A 68 20.42 3.13 22.45
#